data_AF-A0A2G6GQW4-F1
#
_entry.id   AF-A0A2G6GQW4-F1
#
_cell.length_a   1.000
_cell.length_b   1.000
_cell.length_c   1.000
_cell.angle_alpha   90.00
_cell.angle_beta   90.00
_cell.angle_gamma   90.00
#
_symmetry.space_group_name_H-M   'P 1'
#
loop_
_entity.id
_entity.type
_entity.pdbx_description
1 polymer ?
#
loop_
_entity_poly.entity_id
_entity_poly.type
_entity_poly.pdbx_seq_one_letter_code
_entity_poly.pdbx_strand_id
1 'polypeptide(L)'
;MFHLPADFYASTNDFLYEIERNSFKNETILIKGARDFHFERISNALQQQAHRTVLEVDLTALVHNLNYYRSLLQPNTKLTVMVKAFSYGSGSVEVARLLQYHRVDYLAVAIADEGVELRNAGITTPIIVMNPELHSFQVMIEYGLEPEIYGLDILQNFEKALKKAGVENYPVHIKLDTGMHRMGFMQHDLDELIRTIAPNKHFHIRSLFSHLAGADETVHDNFTLQQIELFEKWCKKISSNFSYAIDRHILNSA
;
A
#
# COMPACT_ATOMS: atom_id res chain seq x y z
N MET A 1 35.68 -0.63 -8.16
CA MET A 1 35.47 0.76 -7.70
C MET A 1 35.10 1.55 -8.95
N PHE A 2 33.88 2.10 -9.02
CA PHE A 2 33.46 2.83 -10.21
C PHE A 2 34.23 4.16 -10.27
N HIS A 3 35.09 4.34 -11.28
CA HIS A 3 35.71 5.62 -11.58
C HIS A 3 34.68 6.47 -12.33
N LEU A 4 33.81 7.13 -11.57
CA LEU A 4 32.92 8.14 -12.11
C LEU A 4 33.67 9.48 -12.15
N PRO A 5 33.43 10.32 -13.17
CA PRO A 5 33.89 11.71 -13.14
C PRO A 5 33.34 12.39 -11.89
N ALA A 6 34.19 13.11 -11.17
CA ALA A 6 33.84 13.79 -9.93
C ALA A 6 34.54 15.14 -9.86
N ASP A 7 33.74 16.17 -9.61
CA ASP A 7 34.21 17.52 -9.33
C ASP A 7 34.05 17.82 -7.83
N PHE A 8 35.02 18.51 -7.25
CA PHE A 8 35.07 18.80 -5.83
C PHE A 8 35.07 20.31 -5.61
N TYR A 9 34.25 20.75 -4.66
CA TYR A 9 34.09 22.16 -4.30
C TYR A 9 34.37 22.31 -2.81
N ALA A 10 35.04 23.38 -2.40
CA ALA A 10 35.43 23.59 -1.00
C ALA A 10 34.22 23.90 -0.10
N SER A 11 33.15 24.46 -0.66
CA SER A 11 31.90 24.74 0.04
C SER A 11 30.69 24.72 -0.89
N THR A 12 29.49 24.70 -0.29
CA THR A 12 28.23 24.90 -1.01
C THR A 12 28.20 26.22 -1.78
N ASN A 13 28.86 27.28 -1.27
CA ASN A 13 28.92 28.56 -1.97
C ASN A 13 29.78 28.51 -3.23
N ASP A 14 30.92 27.82 -3.16
CA ASP A 14 31.83 27.70 -4.31
C ASP A 14 31.15 26.91 -5.44
N PHE A 15 30.49 25.81 -5.09
CA PHE A 15 29.64 25.07 -6.03
C PHE A 15 28.59 25.96 -6.70
N LEU A 16 27.84 26.74 -5.91
CA LEU A 16 26.77 27.59 -6.42
C LEU A 16 27.28 28.73 -7.33
N TYR A 17 28.54 29.15 -7.16
CA TYR A 17 29.18 30.17 -7.99
C TYR A 17 29.70 29.59 -9.31
N GLU A 18 30.26 28.40 -9.27
CA GLU A 18 30.93 27.76 -10.41
C GLU A 18 29.98 26.95 -11.30
N ILE A 19 28.79 26.59 -10.82
CA ILE A 19 27.90 25.69 -11.55
C ILE A 19 27.29 26.30 -12.82
N GLU A 20 27.53 25.64 -13.96
CA GLU A 20 26.82 25.92 -15.20
C GLU A 20 25.43 25.29 -15.19
N ARG A 21 24.38 26.06 -14.89
CA ARG A 21 22.99 25.53 -14.78
C ARG A 21 22.46 24.83 -16.03
N ASN A 22 23.08 25.07 -17.18
CA ASN A 22 22.72 24.46 -18.47
C ASN A 22 23.47 23.14 -18.74
N SER A 23 24.36 22.70 -17.85
CA SER A 23 25.10 21.45 -18.01
C SER A 23 24.23 20.21 -17.81
N PHE A 24 23.07 20.34 -17.15
CA PHE A 24 22.15 19.24 -16.90
C PHE A 24 20.94 19.32 -17.84
N LYS A 25 20.62 18.20 -18.50
CA LYS A 25 19.44 18.12 -19.40
C LYS A 25 18.84 16.72 -19.40
N ASN A 26 17.57 16.62 -18.97
CA ASN A 26 16.83 15.35 -18.83
C ASN A 26 17.56 14.34 -17.92
N GLU A 27 18.09 14.81 -16.79
CA GLU A 27 18.86 14.01 -15.84
C GLU A 27 18.21 14.00 -14.46
N THR A 28 18.34 12.89 -13.74
CA THR A 28 17.97 12.79 -12.33
C THR A 28 19.19 13.14 -11.48
N ILE A 29 19.09 14.24 -10.72
CA ILE A 29 20.17 14.71 -9.83
C ILE A 29 19.84 14.30 -8.39
N LEU A 30 20.68 13.47 -7.78
CA LEU A 30 20.57 13.15 -6.35
C LEU A 30 21.46 14.11 -5.55
N ILE A 31 20.84 14.89 -4.66
CA ILE A 31 21.54 15.78 -3.73
C ILE A 31 21.50 15.16 -2.34
N LYS A 32 22.65 14.90 -1.73
CA LYS A 32 22.76 14.26 -0.41
C LYS A 32 23.83 14.93 0.45
N GLY A 33 23.44 15.52 1.58
CA GLY A 33 24.35 16.15 2.54
C GLY A 33 23.71 16.34 3.92
N ALA A 34 24.55 16.68 4.91
CA ALA A 34 24.08 17.03 6.25
C ALA A 34 23.45 18.44 6.28
N ARG A 35 22.59 18.71 7.28
CA ARG A 35 21.87 19.99 7.39
C ARG A 35 22.79 21.22 7.44
N ASP A 36 23.95 21.09 8.08
CA ASP A 36 24.93 22.19 8.22
C ASP A 36 25.45 22.73 6.88
N PHE A 37 25.33 21.94 5.80
CA PHE A 37 25.79 22.34 4.47
C PHE A 37 24.73 23.04 3.62
N HIS A 38 23.48 23.12 4.10
CA HIS A 38 22.41 23.88 3.44
C HIS A 38 22.18 23.50 1.96
N PHE A 39 22.13 22.19 1.67
CA PHE A 39 22.00 21.66 0.31
C PHE A 39 20.67 21.99 -0.38
N GLU A 40 19.66 22.45 0.36
CA GLU A 40 18.45 23.06 -0.20
C GLU A 40 18.78 24.21 -1.17
N ARG A 41 19.87 24.94 -0.93
CA ARG A 41 20.33 26.02 -1.82
C ARG A 41 20.80 25.50 -3.18
N ILE A 42 21.43 24.32 -3.20
CA ILE A 42 21.85 23.64 -4.44
C ILE A 42 20.62 23.20 -5.23
N SER A 43 19.65 22.58 -4.55
CA SER A 43 18.38 22.19 -5.17
C SER A 43 17.70 23.38 -5.84
N ASN A 44 17.58 24.51 -5.13
CA ASN A 44 16.97 25.73 -5.67
C ASN A 44 17.72 26.31 -6.87
N ALA A 45 19.05 26.20 -6.91
CA ALA A 45 19.86 26.72 -8.02
C ALA A 45 19.78 25.85 -9.28
N LEU A 46 19.59 24.54 -9.13
CA LEU A 46 19.53 23.57 -10.22
C LEU A 46 18.12 23.44 -10.83
N GLN A 47 17.07 23.87 -10.13
CA GLN A 47 15.72 23.88 -10.66
C GLN A 47 15.58 24.90 -11.81
N GLN A 48 15.44 24.40 -13.05
CA GLN A 48 15.20 25.23 -14.24
C GLN A 48 13.76 25.77 -14.34
N GLN A 49 12.79 25.20 -13.62
CA GLN A 49 11.39 25.60 -13.68
C GLN A 49 11.01 26.51 -12.52
N ALA A 50 10.86 27.81 -12.80
CA ALA A 50 10.31 28.82 -11.90
C ALA A 50 8.77 28.79 -11.85
N HIS A 51 8.15 27.60 -11.83
CA HIS A 51 6.73 27.55 -11.49
C HIS A 51 6.59 27.81 -9.99
N ARG A 52 5.84 28.86 -9.64
CA ARG A 52 5.63 29.32 -8.25
C ARG A 52 4.91 28.28 -7.37
N THR A 53 4.31 27.26 -7.99
CA THR A 53 3.53 26.23 -7.30
C THR A 53 4.37 24.96 -7.22
N VAL A 54 4.82 24.64 -6.02
CA VAL A 54 5.55 23.41 -5.69
C VAL A 54 4.74 22.61 -4.68
N LEU A 55 4.83 21.28 -4.77
CA LEU A 55 4.37 20.37 -3.73
C LEU A 55 5.60 19.76 -3.09
N GLU A 56 5.89 20.16 -1.86
CA GLU A 56 6.99 19.60 -1.07
C GLU A 56 6.47 18.45 -0.21
N VAL A 57 7.19 17.32 -0.24
CA VAL A 57 6.83 16.10 0.48
C VAL A 57 7.98 15.76 1.43
N ASP A 58 7.72 15.87 2.74
CA ASP A 58 8.71 15.53 3.76
C ASP A 58 8.70 14.03 4.06
N LEU A 59 9.63 13.31 3.44
CA LEU A 59 9.83 11.88 3.69
C LEU A 59 10.30 11.58 5.12
N THR A 60 10.95 12.52 5.80
CA THR A 60 11.35 12.36 7.21
C THR A 60 10.12 12.36 8.11
N ALA A 61 9.16 13.27 7.86
CA ALA A 61 7.89 13.30 8.57
C ALA A 61 7.08 12.00 8.33
N LEU A 62 7.12 11.45 7.12
CA LEU A 62 6.48 10.17 6.83
C LEU A 62 7.08 9.03 7.64
N VAL A 63 8.40 8.94 7.75
CA VAL A 63 9.08 7.93 8.60
C VAL A 63 8.75 8.14 10.07
N HIS A 64 8.67 9.38 10.53
CA HIS A 64 8.26 9.70 11.90
C HIS A 64 6.85 9.17 12.17
N ASN A 65 5.88 9.47 11.30
CA ASN A 65 4.50 9.01 11.42
C ASN A 65 4.40 7.48 11.39
N LEU A 66 5.14 6.83 10.49
CA LEU A 66 5.22 5.37 10.42
C LEU A 66 5.68 4.77 11.76
N ASN A 67 6.74 5.33 12.35
CA ASN A 67 7.27 4.85 13.63
C ASN A 67 6.35 5.18 14.80
N TYR A 68 5.64 6.31 14.76
CA TYR A 68 4.61 6.64 15.74
C TYR A 68 3.52 5.56 15.77
N TYR A 69 2.90 5.24 14.63
CA TYR A 69 1.88 4.19 14.58
C TYR A 69 2.43 2.83 15.01
N ARG A 70 3.63 2.45 14.57
CA ARG A 70 4.28 1.21 15.04
C ARG A 70 4.46 1.15 16.54
N SER A 71 4.74 2.28 17.20
CA SER A 71 4.90 2.32 18.65
C SER A 71 3.60 2.06 19.43
N LEU A 72 2.45 2.25 18.79
CA LEU A 72 1.13 1.98 19.36
C LEU A 72 0.71 0.51 19.18
N LEU A 73 1.38 -0.23 18.30
CA LEU A 73 1.02 -1.61 17.96
C LEU A 73 1.68 -2.63 18.89
N GLN A 74 0.99 -3.75 19.11
CA GLN A 74 1.57 -4.88 19.82
C GLN A 74 2.68 -5.54 18.99
N PRO A 75 3.67 -6.20 19.64
CA PRO A 75 4.66 -7.00 18.93
C PRO A 75 3.97 -8.03 18.04
N ASN A 76 4.30 -8.05 16.75
CA ASN A 76 3.74 -8.89 15.68
C ASN A 76 2.42 -8.41 15.03
N THR A 77 1.85 -7.27 15.42
CA THR A 77 0.77 -6.66 14.64
C THR A 77 1.36 -6.09 13.34
N LYS A 78 0.89 -6.62 12.21
CA LYS A 78 1.29 -6.15 10.88
C LYS A 78 0.69 -4.78 10.58
N LEU A 79 1.40 -4.01 9.75
CA LEU A 79 0.95 -2.71 9.27
C LEU A 79 0.74 -2.73 7.75
N THR A 80 -0.46 -2.35 7.33
CA THR A 80 -0.79 -2.06 5.93
C THR A 80 -0.82 -0.55 5.73
N VAL A 81 -0.08 -0.05 4.74
CA VAL A 81 -0.06 1.39 4.41
C VAL A 81 -0.73 1.62 3.05
N MET A 82 -1.75 2.48 3.06
CA MET A 82 -2.46 2.88 1.85
C MET A 82 -1.60 3.89 1.06
N VAL A 83 -1.27 3.57 -0.19
CA VAL A 83 -0.50 4.42 -1.12
C VAL A 83 -1.30 4.83 -2.36
N LYS A 84 -2.63 4.65 -2.30
CA LYS A 84 -3.59 5.02 -3.37
C LYS A 84 -3.52 6.49 -3.78
N ALA A 85 -3.97 6.77 -5.01
CA ALA A 85 -4.01 8.10 -5.62
C ALA A 85 -2.61 8.74 -5.74
N PHE A 86 -1.61 7.96 -6.18
CA PHE A 86 -0.21 8.41 -6.28
C PHE A 86 0.38 8.90 -4.94
N SER A 87 0.07 8.19 -3.84
CA SER A 87 0.32 8.66 -2.48
C SER A 87 -0.30 10.05 -2.22
N TYR A 88 -1.56 10.23 -2.62
CA TYR A 88 -2.28 11.51 -2.55
C TYR A 88 -1.60 12.66 -3.32
N GLY A 89 -0.96 12.34 -4.45
CA GLY A 89 -0.27 13.30 -5.32
C GLY A 89 1.21 13.56 -5.01
N SER A 90 1.80 12.80 -4.08
CA SER A 90 3.17 13.01 -3.58
C SER A 90 4.26 12.19 -4.28
N GLY A 91 3.89 11.34 -5.26
CA GLY A 91 4.81 10.42 -5.94
C GLY A 91 4.76 9.03 -5.32
N SER A 92 3.95 8.14 -5.90
CA SER A 92 3.67 6.79 -5.39
C SER A 92 4.93 5.94 -5.21
N VAL A 93 5.88 6.06 -6.13
CA VAL A 93 7.06 5.19 -6.18
C VAL A 93 8.06 5.51 -5.07
N GLU A 94 8.40 6.78 -4.85
CA GLU A 94 9.34 7.22 -3.82
C GLU A 94 8.82 6.87 -2.42
N VAL A 95 7.54 7.14 -2.17
CA VAL A 95 6.87 6.79 -0.92
C VAL A 95 6.86 5.27 -0.73
N ALA A 96 6.48 4.49 -1.73
CA ALA A 96 6.48 3.03 -1.63
C ALA A 96 7.88 2.46 -1.39
N ARG A 97 8.92 3.01 -2.04
CA ARG A 97 10.31 2.60 -1.84
C ARG A 97 10.78 2.87 -0.42
N LEU A 98 10.43 4.04 0.13
CA LEU A 98 10.71 4.39 1.51
C LEU A 98 10.01 3.44 2.48
N LEU A 99 8.71 3.20 2.30
CA LEU A 99 7.92 2.30 3.14
C LEU A 99 8.47 0.85 3.08
N GLN A 100 8.85 0.37 1.89
CA GLN A 100 9.51 -0.92 1.72
C GLN A 100 10.88 -0.97 2.41
N TYR A 101 11.71 0.06 2.28
CA TYR A 101 12.99 0.16 2.97
C TYR A 101 12.81 0.09 4.49
N HIS A 102 11.76 0.74 5.00
CA HIS A 102 11.34 0.65 6.40
C HIS A 102 10.54 -0.61 6.74
N ARG A 103 10.43 -1.58 5.82
CA ARG A 103 9.83 -2.91 6.02
C ARG A 103 8.38 -2.88 6.49
N VAL A 104 7.55 -2.06 5.85
CA VAL A 104 6.09 -2.17 6.02
C VAL A 104 5.64 -3.54 5.50
N ASP A 105 4.68 -4.17 6.19
CA ASP A 105 4.24 -5.53 5.88
C ASP A 105 3.44 -5.61 4.58
N TYR A 106 2.57 -4.62 4.35
CA TYR A 106 1.72 -4.52 3.18
C TYR A 106 1.60 -3.09 2.68
N LEU A 107 1.56 -2.93 1.36
CA LEU A 107 1.05 -1.73 0.71
C LEU A 107 -0.36 -2.00 0.18
N ALA A 108 -1.17 -0.96 0.05
CA ALA A 108 -2.49 -1.08 -0.55
C ALA A 108 -2.75 0.07 -1.54
N VAL A 109 -3.21 -0.27 -2.73
CA VAL A 109 -3.50 0.62 -3.85
C VAL A 109 -4.99 0.59 -4.19
N ALA A 110 -5.51 1.63 -4.84
CA ALA A 110 -6.91 1.64 -5.23
C ALA A 110 -7.19 0.67 -6.39
N ILE A 111 -6.34 0.69 -7.41
CA ILE A 111 -6.53 -0.06 -8.66
C ILE A 111 -5.26 -0.81 -9.05
N ALA A 112 -5.40 -1.80 -9.94
CA ALA A 112 -4.29 -2.65 -10.38
C ALA A 112 -3.14 -1.87 -11.04
N ASP A 113 -3.46 -0.83 -11.82
CA ASP A 113 -2.46 -0.03 -12.55
C ASP A 113 -1.44 0.64 -11.61
N GLU A 114 -1.90 1.16 -10.48
CA GLU A 114 -1.02 1.70 -9.43
C GLU A 114 -0.08 0.60 -8.89
N GLY A 115 -0.61 -0.61 -8.68
CA GLY A 115 0.20 -1.76 -8.24
C GLY A 115 1.24 -2.17 -9.28
N VAL A 116 0.90 -2.15 -10.56
CA VAL A 116 1.82 -2.42 -11.68
C VAL A 116 2.93 -1.39 -11.74
N GLU A 117 2.61 -0.11 -11.58
CA GLU A 117 3.60 0.97 -11.52
C GLU A 117 4.62 0.70 -10.40
N LEU A 118 4.15 0.36 -9.19
CA LEU A 118 5.02 0.04 -8.07
C LEU A 118 5.89 -1.19 -8.35
N ARG A 119 5.34 -2.24 -8.95
CA ARG A 119 6.11 -3.44 -9.32
C ARG A 119 7.20 -3.13 -10.35
N ASN A 120 6.88 -2.36 -11.38
CA ASN A 120 7.85 -1.91 -12.38
C ASN A 120 8.96 -1.04 -11.77
N ALA A 121 8.65 -0.32 -10.69
CA ALA A 121 9.63 0.44 -9.92
C ALA A 121 10.48 -0.39 -8.94
N GLY A 122 10.29 -1.71 -8.89
CA GLY A 122 11.07 -2.64 -8.05
C GLY A 122 10.51 -2.86 -6.64
N ILE A 123 9.25 -2.52 -6.40
CA ILE A 123 8.58 -2.83 -5.12
C ILE A 123 8.27 -4.32 -5.05
N THR A 124 8.77 -4.99 -4.02
CA THR A 124 8.57 -6.40 -3.69
C THR A 124 7.66 -6.61 -2.49
N THR A 125 7.41 -5.58 -1.66
CA THR A 125 6.42 -5.64 -0.57
C THR A 125 5.06 -6.11 -1.12
N PRO A 126 4.32 -7.00 -0.45
CA PRO A 126 2.97 -7.39 -0.86
C PRO A 126 2.05 -6.18 -1.08
N ILE A 127 1.26 -6.22 -2.15
CA ILE A 127 0.38 -5.10 -2.55
C ILE A 127 -1.06 -5.60 -2.65
N ILE A 128 -1.95 -5.01 -1.86
CA ILE A 128 -3.40 -5.25 -1.92
C ILE A 128 -4.02 -4.28 -2.93
N VAL A 129 -4.84 -4.78 -3.84
CA VAL A 129 -5.68 -3.96 -4.74
C VAL A 129 -7.08 -3.90 -4.17
N MET A 130 -7.51 -2.72 -3.74
CA MET A 130 -8.76 -2.52 -3.00
C MET A 130 -10.01 -2.55 -3.89
N ASN A 131 -9.87 -2.19 -5.16
CA ASN A 131 -10.96 -2.25 -6.14
C ASN A 131 -10.52 -3.02 -7.39
N PRO A 132 -10.38 -4.36 -7.30
CA PRO A 132 -9.98 -5.15 -8.44
C PRO A 132 -11.12 -5.27 -9.44
N GLU A 133 -10.80 -5.28 -10.73
CA GLU A 133 -11.76 -5.32 -11.83
C GLU A 133 -11.54 -6.56 -12.69
N LEU A 134 -12.60 -7.09 -13.29
CA LEU A 134 -12.56 -8.33 -14.07
C LEU A 134 -11.46 -8.34 -15.15
N HIS A 135 -11.27 -7.21 -15.81
CA HIS A 135 -10.30 -7.08 -16.89
C HIS A 135 -8.85 -6.95 -16.39
N SER A 136 -8.65 -6.59 -15.11
CA SER A 136 -7.31 -6.41 -14.52
C SER A 136 -6.77 -7.67 -13.85
N PHE A 137 -7.57 -8.73 -13.67
CA PHE A 137 -7.14 -9.97 -13.01
C PHE A 137 -5.90 -10.61 -13.61
N GLN A 138 -5.81 -10.67 -14.94
CA GLN A 138 -4.65 -11.25 -15.61
C GLN A 138 -3.37 -10.49 -15.24
N VAL A 139 -3.43 -9.16 -15.31
CA VAL A 139 -2.34 -8.26 -14.93
C VAL A 139 -2.00 -8.41 -13.44
N MET A 140 -3.00 -8.48 -12.57
CA MET A 140 -2.77 -8.68 -11.14
C MET A 140 -2.01 -9.98 -10.86
N ILE A 141 -2.37 -11.07 -11.52
CA ILE A 141 -1.69 -12.37 -11.38
C ILE A 141 -0.24 -12.27 -11.88
N GLU A 142 -0.03 -11.68 -13.06
CA GLU A 142 1.31 -11.50 -13.66
C GLU A 142 2.25 -10.69 -12.76
N TYR A 143 1.71 -9.66 -12.10
CA TYR A 143 2.47 -8.75 -11.23
C TYR A 143 2.42 -9.12 -9.74
N GLY A 144 1.80 -10.23 -9.36
CA GLY A 144 1.69 -10.69 -7.97
C GLY A 144 1.01 -9.66 -7.07
N LEU A 145 -0.15 -9.13 -7.50
CA LEU A 145 -1.00 -8.21 -6.75
C LEU A 145 -2.17 -8.98 -6.10
N GLU A 146 -2.42 -8.75 -4.81
CA GLU A 146 -3.41 -9.50 -4.02
C GLU A 146 -4.77 -8.78 -4.06
N PRO A 147 -5.87 -9.41 -4.53
CA PRO A 147 -7.17 -8.73 -4.64
C PRO A 147 -7.92 -8.63 -3.30
N GLU A 148 -8.59 -7.50 -3.09
CA GLU A 148 -9.78 -7.40 -2.25
C GLU A 148 -10.95 -8.14 -2.91
N ILE A 149 -11.54 -9.10 -2.21
CA ILE A 149 -12.73 -9.84 -2.64
C ILE A 149 -13.87 -9.41 -1.73
N TYR A 150 -14.87 -8.77 -2.32
CA TYR A 150 -16.03 -8.23 -1.61
C TYR A 150 -17.36 -8.88 -2.01
N GLY A 151 -17.33 -9.92 -2.86
CA GLY A 151 -18.51 -10.63 -3.36
C GLY A 151 -18.18 -11.99 -3.99
N LEU A 152 -19.20 -12.85 -4.13
CA LEU A 152 -19.03 -14.19 -4.71
C LEU A 152 -18.75 -14.16 -6.22
N ASP A 153 -19.38 -13.21 -6.91
CA ASP A 153 -19.21 -12.93 -8.32
C ASP A 153 -17.75 -12.57 -8.65
N ILE A 154 -17.15 -11.64 -7.90
CA ILE A 154 -15.74 -11.29 -8.11
C ILE A 154 -14.81 -12.45 -7.76
N LEU A 155 -15.10 -13.19 -6.68
CA LEU A 155 -14.34 -14.38 -6.27
C LEU A 155 -14.31 -15.47 -7.35
N GLN A 156 -15.49 -15.84 -7.88
CA GLN A 156 -15.62 -16.88 -8.89
C GLN A 156 -14.95 -16.49 -10.21
N ASN A 157 -15.03 -15.22 -10.60
CA ASN A 157 -14.35 -14.75 -11.80
C ASN A 157 -12.82 -14.70 -11.61
N PHE A 158 -12.34 -14.33 -10.43
CA PHE A 158 -10.92 -14.37 -10.13
C PHE A 158 -10.39 -15.81 -10.13
N GLU A 159 -11.15 -16.76 -9.57
CA GLU A 159 -10.83 -18.18 -9.65
C GLU A 159 -10.71 -18.67 -11.10
N LYS A 160 -11.62 -18.26 -11.99
CA LYS A 160 -11.54 -18.59 -13.43
C LYS A 160 -10.26 -18.03 -14.06
N ALA A 161 -9.86 -16.81 -13.69
CA ALA A 161 -8.61 -16.21 -14.17
C ALA A 161 -7.38 -17.01 -13.68
N LEU A 162 -7.35 -17.40 -12.39
CA LEU A 162 -6.29 -18.25 -11.83
C LEU A 162 -6.20 -19.61 -12.53
N LYS A 163 -7.34 -20.25 -12.77
CA LYS A 163 -7.43 -21.52 -13.53
C LYS A 163 -6.85 -21.38 -14.93
N LYS A 164 -7.22 -20.31 -15.64
CA LYS A 164 -6.71 -20.03 -17.00
C LYS A 164 -5.20 -19.77 -16.99
N ALA A 165 -4.69 -19.11 -15.96
CA ALA A 165 -3.26 -18.85 -15.79
C ALA A 165 -2.46 -20.05 -15.25
N GLY A 166 -3.13 -21.14 -14.83
CA GLY A 166 -2.48 -22.30 -14.22
C GLY A 166 -1.89 -22.02 -12.83
N VAL A 167 -2.43 -21.04 -12.12
CA VAL A 167 -1.93 -20.61 -10.81
C VAL A 167 -2.72 -21.28 -9.69
N GLU A 168 -1.98 -21.69 -8.66
CA GLU A 168 -2.52 -22.30 -7.45
C GLU A 168 -2.06 -21.54 -6.20
N ASN A 169 -2.81 -21.68 -5.11
CA ASN A 169 -2.52 -21.10 -3.80
C ASN A 169 -2.31 -19.56 -3.80
N TYR A 170 -3.02 -18.83 -4.65
CA TYR A 170 -2.94 -17.36 -4.70
C TYR A 170 -3.57 -16.68 -3.47
N PRO A 171 -2.93 -15.70 -2.84
CA PRO A 171 -3.48 -15.01 -1.68
C PRO A 171 -4.63 -14.06 -2.07
N VAL A 172 -5.73 -14.09 -1.33
CA VAL A 172 -6.86 -13.14 -1.48
C VAL A 172 -7.26 -12.53 -0.13
N HIS A 173 -7.74 -11.29 -0.15
CA HIS A 173 -8.20 -10.57 1.04
C HIS A 173 -9.72 -10.46 1.02
N ILE A 174 -10.41 -11.13 1.94
CA ILE A 174 -11.87 -11.13 1.99
C ILE A 174 -12.35 -9.94 2.82
N LYS A 175 -13.20 -9.11 2.21
CA LYS A 175 -13.85 -8.00 2.88
C LYS A 175 -15.21 -8.41 3.40
N LEU A 176 -15.43 -8.17 4.67
CA LEU A 176 -16.69 -8.34 5.38
C LEU A 176 -17.32 -6.97 5.56
N ASP A 177 -18.63 -6.86 5.32
CA ASP A 177 -19.34 -5.62 5.57
C ASP A 177 -20.03 -5.68 6.94
N THR A 178 -19.38 -5.08 7.94
CA THR A 178 -19.89 -5.06 9.31
C THR A 178 -20.65 -3.79 9.67
N GLY A 179 -20.94 -2.91 8.69
CA GLY A 179 -21.75 -1.71 8.93
C GLY A 179 -21.49 -0.51 8.02
N MET A 180 -20.51 -0.56 7.11
CA MET A 180 -20.28 0.53 6.15
C MET A 180 -21.27 0.48 4.99
N HIS A 181 -21.87 -0.69 4.71
CA HIS A 181 -22.90 -0.90 3.68
C HIS A 181 -22.51 -0.43 2.28
N ARG A 182 -21.22 -0.60 1.95
CA ARG A 182 -20.65 -0.19 0.66
C ARG A 182 -20.28 -1.39 -0.19
N MET A 183 -19.35 -2.21 0.29
CA MET A 183 -18.90 -3.46 -0.33
C MET A 183 -18.41 -4.43 0.74
N GLY A 184 -18.68 -5.71 0.55
CA GLY A 184 -18.21 -6.80 1.42
C GLY A 184 -19.29 -7.85 1.63
N PHE A 185 -18.86 -9.03 2.08
CA PHE A 185 -19.75 -10.12 2.42
C PHE A 185 -20.55 -9.78 3.68
N MET A 186 -21.86 -10.05 3.61
CA MET A 186 -22.80 -9.92 4.70
C MET A 186 -22.99 -11.27 5.41
N GLN A 187 -23.70 -11.25 6.54
CA GLN A 187 -23.96 -12.47 7.32
C GLN A 187 -24.58 -13.62 6.50
N HIS A 188 -25.45 -13.31 5.55
CA HIS A 188 -26.13 -14.31 4.72
C HIS A 188 -25.22 -14.96 3.68
N ASP A 189 -24.11 -14.31 3.32
CA ASP A 189 -23.16 -14.83 2.32
C ASP A 189 -22.15 -15.81 2.93
N LEU A 190 -21.92 -15.75 4.25
CA LEU A 190 -20.79 -16.42 4.90
C LEU A 190 -20.76 -17.93 4.67
N ASP A 191 -21.91 -18.59 4.68
CA ASP A 191 -21.97 -20.05 4.49
C ASP A 191 -21.64 -20.44 3.04
N GLU A 192 -22.06 -19.62 2.07
CA GLU A 192 -21.73 -19.85 0.66
C GLU A 192 -20.27 -19.52 0.36
N LEU A 193 -19.75 -18.45 0.96
CA LEU A 193 -18.34 -18.10 0.92
C LEU A 193 -17.48 -19.27 1.43
N ILE A 194 -17.76 -19.80 2.63
CA ILE A 194 -17.01 -20.92 3.21
C ILE A 194 -17.06 -22.14 2.28
N ARG A 195 -18.25 -22.50 1.76
CA ARG A 195 -18.40 -23.62 0.81
C ARG A 195 -17.60 -23.43 -0.47
N THR A 196 -17.45 -22.19 -0.94
CA THR A 196 -16.72 -21.86 -2.17
C THR A 196 -15.21 -21.92 -1.96
N ILE A 197 -14.73 -21.45 -0.81
CA ILE A 197 -13.29 -21.31 -0.54
C ILE A 197 -12.66 -22.58 0.03
N ALA A 198 -13.34 -23.29 0.94
CA ALA A 198 -12.76 -24.44 1.66
C ALA A 198 -12.18 -25.54 0.74
N PRO A 199 -12.81 -25.93 -0.39
CA PRO A 199 -12.25 -26.92 -1.30
C PRO A 199 -11.31 -26.32 -2.37
N ASN A 200 -11.10 -25.00 -2.37
CA ASN A 200 -10.39 -24.32 -3.44
C ASN A 200 -8.87 -24.50 -3.31
N LYS A 201 -8.22 -24.93 -4.39
CA LYS A 201 -6.75 -25.01 -4.49
C LYS A 201 -6.12 -23.84 -5.22
N HIS A 202 -6.90 -23.04 -5.93
CA HIS A 202 -6.40 -21.94 -6.74
C HIS A 202 -6.04 -20.71 -5.91
N PHE A 203 -6.74 -20.49 -4.80
CA PHE A 203 -6.48 -19.39 -3.89
C PHE A 203 -6.69 -19.79 -2.42
N HIS A 204 -6.15 -18.99 -1.51
CA HIS A 204 -6.36 -19.12 -0.06
C HIS A 204 -6.66 -17.75 0.57
N ILE A 205 -7.33 -17.74 1.72
CA ILE A 205 -7.64 -16.50 2.42
C ILE A 205 -6.37 -16.02 3.11
N ARG A 206 -5.80 -14.93 2.61
CA ARG A 206 -4.67 -14.29 3.25
C ARG A 206 -5.11 -13.50 4.48
N SER A 207 -6.17 -12.71 4.33
CA SER A 207 -6.79 -12.01 5.46
C SER A 207 -8.30 -11.89 5.34
N LEU A 208 -8.94 -11.74 6.50
CA LEU A 208 -10.30 -11.19 6.62
C LEU A 208 -10.21 -9.75 7.10
N PHE A 209 -11.04 -8.86 6.56
CA PHE A 209 -11.07 -7.49 7.03
C PHE A 209 -12.41 -6.80 6.87
N SER A 210 -12.59 -5.68 7.57
CA SER A 210 -13.74 -4.77 7.45
C SER A 210 -13.26 -3.32 7.54
N HIS A 211 -14.15 -2.36 7.39
CA HIS A 211 -13.88 -0.93 7.57
C HIS A 211 -14.82 -0.33 8.62
N LEU A 212 -14.24 0.38 9.58
CA LEU A 212 -15.01 1.13 10.59
C LEU A 212 -15.63 2.37 9.94
N ALA A 213 -16.91 2.60 10.17
CA ALA A 213 -17.66 3.66 9.49
C ALA A 213 -17.57 5.03 10.19
N GLY A 214 -17.32 5.04 11.50
CA GLY A 214 -17.35 6.25 12.33
C GLY A 214 -16.28 6.27 13.41
N ALA A 215 -15.11 5.69 13.16
CA ALA A 215 -14.03 5.64 14.16
C ALA A 215 -13.45 7.03 14.50
N ASP A 216 -13.65 8.04 13.65
CA ASP A 216 -13.15 9.40 13.86
C ASP A 216 -13.94 10.22 14.91
N GLU A 217 -15.13 9.76 15.33
CA GLU A 217 -16.02 10.53 16.21
C GLU A 217 -16.55 9.70 17.39
N THR A 218 -16.35 10.21 18.61
CA THR A 218 -16.74 9.50 19.85
C THR A 218 -18.24 9.23 19.96
N VAL A 219 -19.08 10.01 19.28
CA VAL A 219 -20.54 9.77 19.20
C VAL A 219 -20.87 8.40 18.58
N HIS A 220 -19.95 7.85 17.79
CA HIS A 220 -20.08 6.58 17.10
C HIS A 220 -19.36 5.41 17.79
N ASP A 221 -18.74 5.60 18.96
CA ASP A 221 -17.97 4.55 19.67
C ASP A 221 -18.77 3.26 19.87
N ASN A 222 -20.04 3.37 20.29
CA ASN A 222 -20.90 2.21 20.47
C ASN A 222 -21.12 1.43 19.16
N PHE A 223 -21.27 2.15 18.04
CA PHE A 223 -21.42 1.51 16.74
C PHE A 223 -20.10 0.88 16.28
N THR A 224 -18.98 1.58 16.46
CA THR A 224 -17.63 1.05 16.18
C THR A 224 -17.36 -0.26 16.93
N LEU A 225 -17.69 -0.32 18.23
CA LEU A 225 -17.55 -1.54 19.02
C LEU A 225 -18.45 -2.67 18.52
N GLN A 226 -19.70 -2.37 18.12
CA GLN A 226 -20.59 -3.36 17.50
C GLN A 226 -20.03 -3.88 16.17
N GLN A 227 -19.43 -3.02 15.33
CA GLN A 227 -18.76 -3.45 14.10
C GLN A 227 -17.61 -4.41 14.39
N ILE A 228 -16.82 -4.16 15.43
CA ILE A 228 -15.69 -5.00 15.85
C ILE A 228 -16.19 -6.35 16.38
N GLU A 229 -17.19 -6.37 17.26
CA GLU A 229 -17.78 -7.62 17.78
C GLU A 229 -18.34 -8.50 16.65
N LEU A 230 -19.04 -7.87 15.70
CA LEU A 230 -19.59 -8.56 14.55
C LEU A 230 -18.49 -9.13 13.65
N PHE A 231 -17.44 -8.33 13.40
CA PHE A 231 -16.27 -8.74 12.64
C PHE A 231 -15.57 -9.95 13.28
N GLU A 232 -15.35 -9.92 14.59
CA GLU A 232 -14.72 -11.04 15.31
C GLU A 232 -15.56 -12.32 15.23
N LYS A 233 -16.88 -12.19 15.41
CA LYS A 233 -17.82 -13.32 15.29
C LYS A 233 -17.74 -13.96 13.90
N TRP A 234 -17.77 -13.16 12.85
CA TRP A 234 -17.72 -13.66 11.47
C TRP A 234 -16.35 -14.23 11.12
N CYS A 235 -15.27 -13.58 11.56
CA CYS A 235 -13.92 -14.13 11.42
C CYS A 235 -13.79 -15.50 12.07
N LYS A 236 -14.30 -15.66 13.30
CA LYS A 236 -14.27 -16.95 14.01
C LYS A 236 -15.05 -18.02 13.24
N LYS A 237 -16.23 -17.68 12.70
CA LYS A 237 -17.04 -18.59 11.88
C LYS A 237 -16.31 -19.03 10.62
N ILE A 238 -15.61 -18.12 9.93
CA ILE A 238 -14.87 -18.45 8.70
C ILE A 238 -13.63 -19.28 9.06
N SER A 239 -12.77 -18.75 9.94
CA SER A 239 -11.47 -19.35 10.26
C SER A 239 -11.56 -20.76 10.86
N SER A 240 -12.65 -21.13 11.53
CA SER A 240 -12.83 -22.51 12.05
C SER A 240 -12.90 -23.60 10.98
N ASN A 241 -13.00 -23.22 9.70
CA ASN A 241 -13.05 -24.15 8.57
C ASN A 241 -11.68 -24.34 7.89
N PHE A 242 -10.63 -23.71 8.40
CA PHE A 242 -9.28 -23.75 7.81
C PHE A 242 -8.26 -24.21 8.85
N SER A 243 -7.26 -24.98 8.41
CA SER A 243 -6.20 -25.51 9.27
C SER A 243 -5.04 -24.54 9.51
N TYR A 244 -5.06 -23.38 8.84
CA TYR A 244 -4.02 -22.36 8.91
C TYR A 244 -4.55 -21.06 9.53
N ALA A 245 -3.64 -20.25 10.06
CA ALA A 245 -3.98 -18.95 10.62
C ALA A 245 -4.26 -17.93 9.51
N ILE A 246 -5.38 -17.22 9.62
CA ILE A 246 -5.79 -16.15 8.70
C ILE A 246 -5.58 -14.80 9.40
N ASP A 247 -4.89 -13.88 8.72
CA ASP A 247 -4.69 -12.53 9.25
C ASP A 247 -6.03 -11.78 9.35
N ARG A 248 -6.16 -10.88 10.32
CA ARG A 248 -7.38 -10.09 10.53
C ARG A 248 -7.02 -8.63 10.73
N HIS A 249 -7.70 -7.73 10.03
CA HIS A 249 -7.52 -6.29 10.21
C HIS A 249 -8.86 -5.55 10.07
N ILE A 250 -9.04 -4.47 10.82
CA ILE A 250 -10.28 -3.67 10.79
C ILE A 250 -10.03 -2.19 11.13
N LEU A 251 -8.95 -1.92 11.87
CA LEU A 251 -8.56 -0.57 12.25
C LEU A 251 -8.10 0.23 11.03
N ASN A 252 -8.56 1.48 10.95
CA ASN A 252 -8.00 2.52 10.12
C ASN A 252 -7.22 3.50 11.03
N SER A 253 -6.75 4.64 10.49
CA SER A 253 -5.91 5.58 11.24
C SER A 253 -6.63 6.38 12.34
N ALA A 254 -7.97 6.33 12.33
CA ALA A 254 -8.86 7.09 13.22
C ALA A 254 -8.78 6.61 14.68
#